data_AF-A0A2E9PPM3-F1
#
_entry.id   AF-A0A2E9PPM3-F1
#
_cell.length_a   1.000
_cell.length_b   1.000
_cell.length_c   1.000
_cell.angle_alpha   90.00
_cell.angle_beta   90.00
_cell.angle_gamma   90.00
#
_symmetry.space_group_name_H-M   'P 1'
#
loop_
_entity.id
_entity.type
_entity.pdbx_description
1 polymer ?
#
loop_
_entity_poly.entity_id
_entity_poly.type
_entity_poly.pdbx_seq_one_letter_code
_entity_poly.pdbx_strand_id
1 'polypeptide(L)' 'MKNARLIFIIFFMISCTSNAEWTVLFDGEKVNGLRGYKQAGLPDSWVIVDGTMKTIPGHGVDLISEDVYKNFELEL' A
#
# COMPACT_ATOMS: atom_id res chain seq x y z
N MET A 1 -21.64 -25.12 36.15
CA MET A 1 -20.24 -25.25 35.66
C MET A 1 -20.12 -25.71 34.20
N LYS A 2 -21.06 -26.49 33.63
CA LYS A 2 -21.02 -26.91 32.21
C LYS A 2 -21.28 -25.76 31.22
N ASN A 3 -22.21 -24.86 31.56
CA ASN A 3 -22.61 -23.74 30.70
C ASN A 3 -21.54 -22.63 30.64
N ALA A 4 -20.71 -22.50 31.68
CA ALA A 4 -19.58 -21.56 31.72
C ALA A 4 -18.39 -22.05 30.87
N ARG A 5 -18.19 -23.37 30.75
CA ARG A 5 -17.16 -23.95 29.87
C ARG A 5 -17.52 -23.82 28.39
N LEU A 6 -18.81 -23.86 28.05
CA LEU A 6 -19.30 -23.71 26.68
C LEU A 6 -19.14 -22.28 26.16
N ILE A 7 -19.34 -21.27 27.01
CA ILE A 7 -19.15 -19.85 26.67
C ILE A 7 -17.66 -19.52 26.42
N PHE A 8 -16.74 -20.17 27.11
CA PHE A 8 -15.29 -19.94 26.96
C PHE A 8 -14.71 -20.44 25.62
N ILE A 9 -15.34 -21.45 25.00
CA ILE A 9 -14.90 -22.02 23.71
C ILE A 9 -15.32 -21.13 22.52
N ILE A 10 -16.46 -20.44 22.63
CA ILE A 10 -16.98 -19.58 21.55
C ILE A 10 -16.12 -18.32 21.36
N PHE A 11 -15.46 -17.84 22.41
CA PHE A 11 -14.57 -16.67 22.35
C PHE A 11 -13.25 -16.93 21.60
N PHE A 12 -12.84 -18.20 21.45
CA PHE A 12 -11.55 -18.55 20.82
C PHE A 12 -11.62 -18.63 19.27
N MET A 13 -12.82 -18.60 18.69
CA MET A 13 -13.04 -18.83 17.25
C MET A 13 -13.18 -17.53 16.43
N ILE A 14 -13.01 -16.35 17.04
CA ILE A 14 -13.15 -15.05 16.34
C ILE A 14 -11.82 -14.58 15.70
N SER A 15 -10.70 -15.24 15.98
CA SER A 15 -9.36 -14.71 15.64
C SER A 15 -8.84 -15.09 14.24
N CYS A 16 -9.68 -15.15 13.22
CA CYS A 16 -9.18 -15.22 11.84
C CYS A 16 -10.09 -14.46 10.86
N THR A 17 -9.98 -13.13 10.90
CA THR A 17 -10.31 -12.30 9.74
C THR A 17 -8.98 -11.86 9.14
N SER A 18 -8.68 -12.33 7.93
CA SER A 18 -7.53 -11.84 7.16
C SER A 18 -7.94 -10.56 6.45
N ASN A 19 -8.05 -9.46 7.20
CA ASN A 19 -8.04 -8.15 6.55
C ASN A 19 -6.59 -7.94 6.09
N ALA A 20 -6.35 -8.06 4.78
CA ALA A 20 -5.05 -7.69 4.23
C ALA A 20 -4.92 -6.17 4.38
N GLU A 21 -3.92 -5.73 5.14
CA GLU A 21 -3.61 -4.31 5.28
C GLU A 21 -2.97 -3.81 3.97
N TRP A 22 -3.65 -2.91 3.27
CA TRP A 22 -3.15 -2.29 2.05
C TRP A 22 -2.08 -1.25 2.37
N THR A 23 -0.99 -1.26 1.61
CA THR A 23 0.02 -0.18 1.66
C THR A 23 -0.33 0.89 0.63
N VAL A 24 -0.66 2.09 1.08
CA VAL A 24 -1.02 3.21 0.21
C VAL A 24 0.25 3.81 -0.41
N LEU A 25 0.47 3.57 -1.70
CA LEU A 25 1.62 4.10 -2.44
C LEU A 25 1.43 5.55 -2.91
N PHE A 26 0.18 5.95 -3.11
CA PHE A 26 -0.23 7.28 -3.52
C PHE A 26 -1.65 7.54 -3.00
N ASP A 27 -1.87 8.67 -2.33
CA ASP A 27 -3.15 9.01 -1.69
C ASP A 27 -3.93 10.13 -2.42
N GLY A 28 -3.43 10.60 -3.56
CA GLY A 28 -3.98 11.75 -4.28
C GLY A 28 -3.25 13.07 -4.00
N GLU A 29 -2.55 13.18 -2.87
CA GLU A 29 -1.84 14.39 -2.44
C GLU A 29 -0.34 14.18 -2.26
N LYS A 30 0.05 12.96 -1.89
CA LYS A 30 1.42 12.57 -1.57
C LYS A 30 1.73 11.19 -2.12
N VAL A 31 2.97 11.04 -2.56
CA VAL A 31 3.55 9.77 -2.93
C VAL A 31 4.26 9.20 -1.71
N ASN A 32 3.83 8.02 -1.27
CA ASN A 32 4.34 7.37 -0.07
C ASN A 32 4.93 6.02 -0.50
N GLY A 33 6.25 5.91 -0.60
CA GLY A 33 6.89 4.64 -0.94
C GLY A 33 7.08 4.36 -2.43
N LEU A 34 7.02 5.38 -3.29
CA LEU A 34 7.56 5.31 -4.66
C LEU A 34 8.75 6.27 -4.82
N ARG A 35 9.75 5.84 -5.59
CA ARG A 35 10.92 6.63 -5.97
C ARG A 35 11.28 6.39 -7.44
N GLY A 36 12.12 7.26 -7.99
CA GLY A 36 12.67 7.07 -9.34
C GLY A 36 13.57 5.84 -9.43
N TYR A 37 13.50 5.12 -10.53
CA TYR A 37 14.45 4.06 -10.85
C TYR A 37 15.88 4.62 -10.85
N LYS A 38 16.80 3.96 -10.12
CA LYS A 38 18.17 4.44 -9.85
C LYS A 38 18.28 5.81 -9.15
N GLN A 39 17.21 6.27 -8.51
CA GLN A 39 17.19 7.52 -7.74
C GLN A 39 16.74 7.26 -6.30
N ALA A 40 17.05 8.21 -5.41
CA ALA A 40 16.74 8.11 -3.97
C ALA A 40 15.34 8.63 -3.59
N GLY A 41 14.64 9.34 -4.48
CA GLY A 41 13.33 9.91 -4.20
C GLY A 41 12.50 10.09 -5.46
N LEU A 42 11.37 10.81 -5.34
CA LEU A 42 10.49 11.09 -6.46
C LEU A 42 11.20 12.02 -7.47
N PRO A 43 11.29 11.64 -8.76
CA PRO A 43 11.85 12.48 -9.81
C PRO A 43 11.04 13.75 -10.04
N ASP A 44 11.72 14.81 -10.51
CA ASP A 44 11.10 16.08 -10.90
C ASP A 44 10.24 16.00 -12.18
N SER A 45 10.35 14.89 -12.91
CA SER A 45 9.56 14.61 -14.11
C SER A 45 8.15 14.09 -13.81
N TRP A 46 7.76 14.07 -12.53
CA TRP A 46 6.43 13.72 -12.07
C TRP A 46 5.81 14.86 -11.25
N VAL A 47 4.50 15.05 -11.42
CA VAL A 47 3.73 16.07 -10.72
C VAL A 47 2.37 15.50 -10.31
N ILE A 48 1.85 15.99 -9.18
CA ILE A 48 0.50 15.68 -8.73
C ILE A 48 -0.42 16.81 -9.23
N VAL A 49 -1.44 16.45 -10.01
CA VAL A 49 -2.45 17.38 -10.54
C VAL A 49 -3.81 16.72 -10.40
N ASP A 50 -4.77 17.46 -9.81
CA ASP A 50 -6.16 17.02 -9.64
C ASP A 50 -6.31 15.63 -8.99
N GLY A 51 -5.52 15.35 -7.96
CA GLY A 51 -5.55 14.06 -7.26
C GLY A 51 -4.88 12.92 -8.02
N THR A 52 -4.17 13.19 -9.11
CA THR A 52 -3.55 12.18 -9.97
C THR A 52 -2.06 12.44 -10.18
N MET A 53 -1.28 11.38 -10.38
CA MET A 53 0.11 11.51 -10.81
C MET A 53 0.19 11.66 -12.34
N LYS A 54 0.99 12.62 -12.79
CA LYS A 54 1.20 12.91 -14.21
C LYS A 54 2.68 13.11 -14.52
N THR A 55 3.12 12.60 -15.67
CA THR A 55 4.47 12.86 -16.18
C THR A 55 4.57 14.24 -16.83
N ILE A 56 5.72 14.89 -16.62
CA ILE A 56 6.11 16.11 -17.32
C ILE A 56 6.86 15.70 -18.60
N PRO A 57 6.42 16.11 -19.80
CA PRO A 57 7.11 15.79 -21.04
C PRO A 57 8.53 16.36 -21.09
N GLY A 58 9.46 15.63 -21.71
CA GLY A 58 10.85 16.07 -21.95
C GLY A 58 11.91 15.12 -21.42
N HIS A 59 11.69 14.54 -20.24
CA HIS A 59 12.57 13.53 -19.64
C HIS A 59 11.79 12.63 -18.69
N GLY A 60 11.45 11.42 -19.12
CA GLY A 60 10.74 10.44 -18.29
C GLY A 60 11.68 9.70 -17.35
N VAL A 61 11.25 9.49 -16.10
CA VAL A 61 11.90 8.56 -15.16
C VAL A 61 10.85 7.57 -14.68
N ASP A 62 11.16 6.27 -14.78
CA ASP A 62 10.28 5.22 -14.27
C ASP A 62 10.19 5.28 -12.75
N LEU A 63 9.00 5.03 -12.20
CA LEU A 63 8.79 4.90 -10.76
C LEU A 63 8.84 3.43 -10.34
N ILE A 64 9.43 3.18 -9.18
CA ILE A 64 9.44 1.88 -8.51
C ILE A 64 9.09 2.05 -7.03
N SER A 65 8.57 1.00 -6.40
CA SER A 65 8.39 0.99 -4.96
C SER A 65 9.72 1.08 -4.22
N GLU A 66 9.72 1.72 -3.06
CA GLU A 66 10.85 1.75 -2.15
C GLU A 66 11.11 0.36 -1.57
N ASP A 67 10.04 -0.31 -1.15
CA ASP A 67 10.05 -1.68 -0.66
C ASP A 67 9.97 -2.71 -1.80
N VAL A 68 10.43 -3.93 -1.52
CA VAL A 68 10.40 -5.05 -2.48
C VAL A 68 9.33 -6.06 -2.05
N TYR A 69 8.36 -6.30 -2.93
CA TYR A 69 7.27 -7.23 -2.70
C TYR A 69 7.45 -8.51 -3.51
N LYS A 70 7.22 -9.67 -2.87
CA LYS A 70 7.33 -10.99 -3.53
C LYS A 70 5.98 -11.52 -4.00
N ASN A 71 5.00 -11.59 -3.10
CA ASN A 71 3.63 -12.00 -3.39
C ASN A 71 2.72 -10.86 -2.93
N PHE A 72 2.04 -10.21 -3.86
CA PHE A 72 1.22 -9.04 -3.58
C PHE A 72 0.06 -8.94 -4.56
N GLU A 73 -0.92 -8.13 -4.18
CA GLU A 73 -1.94 -7.59 -5.07
C GLU A 73 -1.65 -6.10 -5.26
N LEU A 74 -1.92 -5.57 -6.46
CA LEU A 74 -1.72 -4.16 -6.81
C LEU A 74 -3.01 -3.62 -7.45
N GLU A 75 -3.47 -2.48 -6.93
CA GLU A 75 -4.61 -1.70 -7.44
C GLU A 75 -4.14 -0.26 -7.70
N LEU A 76 -4.63 0.37 -8.79
CA LEU A 76 -4.23 1.69 -9.28
C LEU A 76 -5.44 2.57 -9.60
#